data_AF-A0A357MCT6-F1
#
_entry.id   AF-A0A357MCT6-F1
#
_cell.length_a   1.000
_cell.length_b   1.000
_cell.length_c   1.000
_cell.angle_alpha   90.00
_cell.angle_beta   90.00
_cell.angle_gamma   90.00
#
_symmetry.space_group_name_H-M   'P 1'
#
loop_
_entity.id
_entity.type
_entity.pdbx_description
1 polymer ?
#
loop_
_entity_poly.entity_id
_entity_poly.type
_entity_poly.pdbx_seq_one_letter_code
_entity_poly.pdbx_strand_id
1 'polypeptide(L)'
;LIKGDLQCMNALDVLRAIKDGLDQHPSITKEERERYLNFISIARKEYDILAKSEVQKAFVYSFEESAKTLFENYLDNIEAFCNWSKIRDPLTDEEMEPDERLMRSIEEQIGISENAKKAFREEILIRISAYSRKGKKFEYNNHDRLREAIEKKLFTDLKDIVKITTSSKTPDESQLKRINEVCARLIDGHHYCPICANELLKYVGSLLNR
;
A
#
# COMPACT_ATOMS: atom_id res chain seq x y z
N LEU A 1 -24.22 -8.00 21.63
CA LEU A 1 -23.34 -7.73 22.81
C LEU A 1 -22.08 -8.57 22.68
N ILE A 2 -20.91 -7.93 22.74
CA ILE A 2 -19.59 -8.56 22.57
C ILE A 2 -19.45 -9.72 23.57
N LYS A 3 -19.23 -10.93 23.08
CA LYS A 3 -19.12 -12.14 23.92
C LYS A 3 -17.83 -12.06 24.77
N GLY A 4 -17.96 -12.29 26.06
CA GLY A 4 -17.02 -11.89 27.12
C GLY A 4 -15.74 -12.71 27.30
N ASP A 5 -15.11 -13.22 26.25
CA ASP A 5 -13.79 -13.89 26.33
C ASP A 5 -12.78 -13.34 25.31
N LEU A 6 -12.88 -12.05 24.97
CA LEU A 6 -11.93 -11.37 24.09
C LEU A 6 -10.88 -10.63 24.94
N GLN A 7 -9.62 -11.06 24.85
CA GLN A 7 -8.49 -10.37 25.50
C GLN A 7 -8.24 -8.98 24.92
N CYS A 8 -8.67 -8.71 23.69
CA CYS A 8 -8.54 -7.44 23.00
C CYS A 8 -9.76 -7.18 22.10
N MET A 9 -10.03 -5.92 21.79
CA MET A 9 -11.12 -5.51 20.90
C MET A 9 -10.53 -4.83 19.67
N ASN A 10 -10.84 -5.34 18.48
CA ASN A 10 -10.42 -4.73 17.22
C ASN A 10 -11.59 -3.99 16.54
N ALA A 11 -11.29 -3.25 15.46
CA ALA A 11 -12.29 -2.48 14.73
C ALA A 11 -13.42 -3.34 14.15
N LEU A 12 -13.15 -4.58 13.75
CA LEU A 12 -14.16 -5.49 13.21
C LEU A 12 -15.12 -5.98 14.29
N ASP A 13 -14.63 -6.19 15.51
CA ASP A 13 -15.47 -6.55 16.65
C ASP A 13 -16.40 -5.40 17.02
N VAL A 14 -15.93 -4.16 16.97
CA VAL A 14 -16.74 -2.96 17.16
C VAL A 14 -17.82 -2.86 16.07
N LEU A 15 -17.45 -2.95 14.79
CA LEU A 15 -18.40 -2.88 13.68
C LEU A 15 -19.45 -4.00 13.74
N ARG A 16 -19.05 -5.21 14.14
CA ARG A 16 -19.97 -6.34 14.35
C ARG A 16 -20.90 -6.06 15.53
N ALA A 17 -20.38 -5.58 16.64
CA ALA A 17 -21.17 -5.27 17.83
C ALA A 17 -22.21 -4.18 17.58
N ILE A 18 -21.83 -3.12 16.84
CA ILE A 18 -22.76 -2.06 16.42
C ILE A 18 -23.86 -2.65 15.56
N LYS A 19 -23.49 -3.45 14.54
CA LYS A 19 -24.46 -4.11 13.65
C LYS A 19 -25.45 -4.97 14.43
N ASP A 20 -24.97 -5.83 15.32
CA ASP A 20 -25.80 -6.73 16.12
C ASP A 20 -26.69 -5.97 17.13
N GLY A 21 -26.24 -4.78 17.57
CA GLY A 21 -26.99 -3.92 18.49
C GLY A 21 -28.17 -3.19 17.84
N LEU A 22 -28.14 -2.95 16.53
CA LEU A 22 -29.23 -2.27 15.81
C LEU A 22 -30.55 -3.05 15.90
N ASP A 23 -30.49 -4.38 16.01
CA ASP A 23 -31.68 -5.24 16.12
C ASP A 23 -32.33 -5.23 17.51
N GLN A 24 -31.66 -4.62 18.51
CA GLN A 24 -32.10 -4.64 19.90
C GLN A 24 -32.85 -3.38 20.33
N HIS A 25 -32.86 -2.33 19.50
CA HIS A 25 -33.40 -1.03 19.87
C HIS A 25 -34.81 -0.81 19.28
N PRO A 26 -35.88 -0.78 20.09
CA PRO A 26 -37.27 -0.74 19.61
C PRO A 26 -37.63 0.50 18.79
N SER A 27 -36.91 1.61 18.99
CA SER A 27 -37.18 2.89 18.31
C SER A 27 -36.55 3.01 16.92
N ILE A 28 -35.72 2.05 16.48
CA ILE A 28 -35.08 2.09 15.17
C ILE A 28 -36.06 1.55 14.13
N THR A 29 -36.43 2.38 13.15
CA THR A 29 -37.30 1.93 12.06
C THR A 29 -36.53 1.04 11.07
N LYS A 30 -37.27 0.35 10.20
CA LYS A 30 -36.65 -0.48 9.15
C LYS A 30 -35.79 0.35 8.19
N GLU A 31 -36.26 1.55 7.84
CA GLU A 31 -35.57 2.48 6.94
C GLU A 31 -34.27 3.00 7.57
N GLU A 32 -34.30 3.36 8.86
CA GLU A 32 -33.12 3.77 9.61
C GLU A 32 -32.11 2.63 9.73
N ARG A 33 -32.60 1.40 9.98
CA ARG A 33 -31.75 0.20 10.02
C ARG A 33 -31.02 -0.01 8.71
N GLU A 34 -31.71 0.04 7.57
CA GLU A 34 -31.09 -0.09 6.25
C GLU A 34 -30.04 1.00 6.02
N ARG A 35 -30.34 2.24 6.40
CA ARG A 35 -29.39 3.36 6.34
C ARG A 35 -28.15 3.13 7.19
N TYR A 36 -28.31 2.69 8.44
CA TYR A 36 -27.18 2.42 9.34
C TYR A 36 -26.32 1.24 8.86
N LEU A 37 -26.95 0.18 8.33
CA LEU A 37 -26.22 -0.92 7.71
C LEU A 37 -25.37 -0.47 6.51
N ASN A 38 -25.87 0.48 5.71
CA ASN A 38 -25.09 1.08 4.63
C ASN A 38 -23.89 1.85 5.17
N PHE A 39 -24.03 2.64 6.24
CA PHE A 39 -22.89 3.32 6.87
C PHE A 39 -21.85 2.36 7.42
N ILE A 40 -22.27 1.27 8.09
CA ILE A 40 -21.36 0.22 8.57
C ILE A 40 -20.62 -0.44 7.40
N SER A 41 -21.31 -0.67 6.28
CA SER A 41 -20.70 -1.22 5.06
C SER A 41 -19.63 -0.29 4.49
N ILE A 42 -19.88 1.02 4.44
CA ILE A 42 -18.90 2.02 4.00
C ILE A 42 -17.71 2.07 4.96
N ALA A 43 -17.95 2.18 6.27
CA ALA A 43 -16.90 2.21 7.28
C ALA A 43 -16.01 0.95 7.21
N ARG A 44 -16.61 -0.22 6.96
CA ARG A 44 -15.87 -1.46 6.77
C ARG A 44 -14.98 -1.42 5.51
N LYS A 45 -15.48 -0.89 4.39
CA LYS A 45 -14.67 -0.73 3.17
C LYS A 45 -13.47 0.18 3.41
N GLU A 46 -13.66 1.30 4.11
CA GLU A 46 -12.56 2.20 4.47
C GLU A 46 -11.55 1.51 5.39
N TYR A 47 -12.02 0.76 6.39
CA TYR A 47 -11.14 -0.05 7.24
C TYR A 47 -10.36 -1.10 6.45
N ASP A 48 -10.98 -1.76 5.47
CA ASP A 48 -10.30 -2.75 4.62
C ASP A 48 -9.15 -2.11 3.82
N ILE A 49 -9.32 -0.86 3.36
CA ILE A 49 -8.28 -0.09 2.66
C ILE A 49 -7.14 0.27 3.62
N LEU A 50 -7.47 0.80 4.80
CA LEU A 50 -6.49 1.15 5.83
C LEU A 50 -5.68 -0.06 6.29
N ALA A 51 -6.36 -1.14 6.68
CA ALA A 51 -5.75 -2.38 7.13
C ALA A 51 -4.77 -2.95 6.10
N LYS A 52 -5.18 -2.99 4.82
CA LYS A 52 -4.31 -3.43 3.73
C LYS A 52 -3.06 -2.57 3.62
N SER A 53 -3.24 -1.24 3.61
CA SER A 53 -2.14 -0.28 3.51
C SER A 53 -1.13 -0.45 4.65
N GLU A 54 -1.60 -0.50 5.89
CA GLU A 54 -0.71 -0.62 7.07
C GLU A 54 0.04 -1.94 7.09
N VAL A 55 -0.65 -3.07 6.82
CA VAL A 55 0.01 -4.38 6.75
C VAL A 55 1.01 -4.40 5.59
N GLN A 56 0.63 -3.98 4.40
CA GLN A 56 1.55 -3.97 3.24
C GLN A 56 2.78 -3.10 3.49
N LYS A 57 2.64 -1.93 4.12
CA LYS A 57 3.76 -1.09 4.56
C LYS A 57 4.65 -1.82 5.57
N ALA A 58 4.06 -2.50 6.55
CA ALA A 58 4.80 -3.28 7.53
C ALA A 58 5.58 -4.46 6.93
N PHE A 59 5.17 -4.99 5.76
CA PHE A 59 5.96 -6.01 5.04
C PHE A 59 7.24 -5.48 4.38
N VAL A 60 7.32 -4.17 4.14
CA VAL A 60 8.51 -3.54 3.54
C VAL A 60 9.46 -3.12 4.64
N TYR A 61 10.66 -3.67 4.61
CA TYR A 61 11.74 -3.15 5.43
C TYR A 61 12.09 -1.74 4.91
N SER A 62 12.04 -0.73 5.79
CA SER A 62 12.29 0.67 5.40
C SER A 62 11.44 1.09 4.18
N PHE A 63 10.10 1.08 4.32
CA PHE A 63 9.16 1.41 3.25
C PHE A 63 9.52 2.71 2.52
N GLU A 64 9.84 3.75 3.30
CA GLU A 64 10.18 5.06 2.75
C GLU A 64 11.44 5.04 1.89
N GLU A 65 12.46 4.29 2.29
CA GLU A 65 13.69 4.15 1.53
C GLU A 65 13.46 3.36 0.24
N SER A 66 12.72 2.25 0.32
CA SER A 66 12.34 1.46 -0.86
C SER A 66 11.54 2.30 -1.87
N ALA A 67 10.62 3.13 -1.39
CA ALA A 67 9.85 4.04 -2.22
C ALA A 67 10.72 5.14 -2.85
N LYS A 68 11.66 5.72 -2.11
CA LYS A 68 12.62 6.69 -2.63
C LYS A 68 13.50 6.08 -3.72
N THR A 69 14.05 4.88 -3.49
CA THR A 69 14.87 4.19 -4.48
C THR A 69 14.10 3.89 -5.77
N LEU A 70 12.87 3.37 -5.65
CA LEU A 70 12.04 3.11 -6.83
C LEU A 70 11.66 4.40 -7.57
N PHE A 71 11.40 5.48 -6.83
CA PHE A 71 11.11 6.80 -7.37
C PHE A 71 12.31 7.37 -8.13
N GLU A 72 13.51 7.34 -7.54
CA GLU A 72 14.73 7.82 -8.18
C GLU A 72 15.04 7.03 -9.45
N ASN A 73 14.98 5.70 -9.39
CA ASN A 73 15.14 4.85 -10.57
C ASN A 73 14.12 5.20 -11.67
N TYR A 74 12.86 5.48 -11.32
CA TYR A 74 11.86 5.93 -12.29
C TYR A 74 12.23 7.28 -12.94
N LEU A 75 12.74 8.24 -12.16
CA LEU A 75 13.18 9.54 -12.70
C LEU A 75 14.35 9.40 -13.66
N ASP A 76 15.36 8.59 -13.32
CA ASP A 76 16.53 8.34 -14.17
C ASP A 76 16.09 7.75 -15.52
N ASN A 77 15.14 6.82 -15.50
CA ASN A 77 14.55 6.24 -16.71
C ASN A 77 13.74 7.24 -17.53
N ILE A 78 13.02 8.18 -16.91
CA ILE A 78 12.32 9.26 -17.61
C ILE A 78 13.31 10.18 -18.32
N GLU A 79 14.36 10.62 -17.62
CA GLU A 79 15.35 11.53 -18.20
C GLU A 79 16.01 10.89 -19.42
N ALA A 80 16.42 9.63 -19.29
CA ALA A 80 16.99 8.85 -20.38
C ALA A 80 16.02 8.71 -21.57
N PHE A 81 14.77 8.32 -21.30
CA PHE A 81 13.74 8.16 -22.33
C PHE A 81 13.43 9.44 -23.10
N CYS A 82 13.26 10.56 -22.40
CA CYS A 82 12.90 11.82 -23.04
C CYS A 82 14.09 12.49 -23.76
N ASN A 83 15.31 12.28 -23.28
CA ASN A 83 16.52 12.85 -23.88
C ASN A 83 17.15 11.95 -24.95
N TRP A 84 16.59 10.76 -25.20
CA TRP A 84 17.18 9.75 -26.09
C TRP A 84 18.62 9.38 -25.67
N SER A 85 18.86 9.35 -24.37
CA SER A 85 20.15 8.99 -23.78
C SER A 85 20.05 7.63 -23.10
N LYS A 86 21.20 6.99 -22.96
CA LYS A 86 21.31 5.73 -22.22
C LYS A 86 21.54 5.98 -20.74
N ILE A 87 21.16 5.01 -19.93
CA ILE A 87 21.46 4.95 -18.50
C ILE A 87 22.74 4.15 -18.33
N ARG A 88 23.61 4.57 -17.42
CA ARG A 88 24.83 3.85 -17.11
C ARG A 88 24.63 3.06 -15.82
N ASP A 89 24.84 1.75 -15.88
CA ASP A 89 24.77 0.91 -14.69
C ASP A 89 25.93 1.27 -13.72
N PRO A 90 25.66 1.60 -12.44
CA PRO A 90 26.70 1.98 -11.49
C PRO A 90 27.69 0.86 -11.14
N LEU A 91 27.33 -0.40 -11.36
CA LEU A 91 28.12 -1.58 -11.01
C LEU A 91 28.93 -2.10 -12.20
N THR A 92 28.31 -2.18 -13.38
CA THR A 92 28.94 -2.77 -14.58
C THR A 92 29.55 -1.75 -15.52
N ASP A 93 29.21 -0.47 -15.35
CA ASP A 93 29.60 0.63 -16.23
C ASP A 93 29.01 0.54 -17.65
N GLU A 94 28.09 -0.39 -17.89
CA GLU A 94 27.47 -0.63 -19.19
C GLU A 94 26.38 0.40 -19.49
N GLU A 95 26.28 0.80 -20.75
CA GLU A 95 25.19 1.63 -21.23
C GLU A 95 23.95 0.79 -21.54
N MET A 96 22.84 1.11 -20.89
CA MET A 96 21.55 0.45 -21.05
C MET A 96 20.51 1.43 -21.61
N GLU A 97 19.60 0.90 -22.42
CA GLU A 97 18.40 1.64 -22.81
C GLU A 97 17.48 1.85 -21.60
N PRO A 98 16.68 2.93 -21.56
CA PRO A 98 15.71 3.15 -20.50
C PRO A 98 14.71 2.00 -20.40
N ASP A 99 14.48 1.52 -19.18
CA ASP A 99 13.56 0.43 -18.88
C ASP A 99 12.10 0.91 -18.97
N GLU A 100 11.56 0.85 -20.19
CA GLU A 100 10.16 1.14 -20.44
C GLU A 100 9.20 0.21 -19.69
N ARG A 101 9.60 -1.04 -19.41
CA ARG A 101 8.74 -1.99 -18.70
C ARG A 101 8.57 -1.56 -17.25
N LEU A 102 9.67 -1.16 -16.60
CA LEU A 102 9.62 -0.57 -15.26
C LEU A 102 8.72 0.65 -15.24
N MET A 103 8.97 1.62 -16.13
CA MET A 103 8.18 2.86 -16.19
C MET A 103 6.69 2.59 -16.39
N ARG A 104 6.34 1.72 -17.34
CA ARG A 104 4.93 1.32 -17.59
C ARG A 104 4.31 0.67 -16.36
N SER A 105 5.04 -0.22 -15.68
CA SER A 105 4.53 -0.92 -14.50
C SER A 105 4.17 0.01 -13.33
N ILE A 106 4.80 1.20 -13.26
CA ILE A 106 4.49 2.26 -12.29
C ILE A 106 3.34 3.13 -12.80
N GLU A 107 3.42 3.61 -14.04
CA GLU A 107 2.44 4.49 -14.68
C GLU A 107 1.02 3.89 -14.72
N GLU A 108 0.92 2.58 -14.95
CA GLU A 108 -0.35 1.87 -15.01
C GLU A 108 -1.07 1.82 -13.65
N GLN A 109 -0.34 1.93 -12.53
CA GLN A 109 -0.93 1.93 -11.18
C GLN A 109 -1.86 3.11 -10.92
N ILE A 110 -1.67 4.19 -11.68
CA ILE A 110 -2.49 5.42 -11.63
C ILE A 110 -3.26 5.64 -12.94
N GLY A 111 -3.43 4.57 -13.73
CA GLY A 111 -4.29 4.55 -14.91
C GLY A 111 -3.74 5.30 -16.13
N ILE A 112 -2.42 5.51 -16.22
CA ILE A 112 -1.83 6.12 -17.42
C ILE A 112 -1.84 5.09 -18.57
N SER A 113 -2.65 5.37 -19.58
CA SER A 113 -2.73 4.55 -20.79
C SER A 113 -1.45 4.63 -21.62
N GLU A 114 -1.26 3.65 -22.50
CA GLU A 114 -0.11 3.61 -23.42
C GLU A 114 0.00 4.89 -24.26
N ASN A 115 -1.13 5.42 -24.74
CA ASN A 115 -1.18 6.65 -25.53
C ASN A 115 -0.81 7.90 -24.72
N ALA A 116 -1.02 7.87 -23.41
CA ALA A 116 -0.72 8.99 -22.51
C ALA A 116 0.69 8.91 -21.89
N LYS A 117 1.42 7.80 -22.05
CA LYS A 117 2.71 7.56 -21.39
C LYS A 117 3.73 8.65 -21.70
N LYS A 118 3.85 9.04 -22.98
CA LYS A 118 4.84 10.02 -23.42
C LYS A 118 4.57 11.40 -22.82
N ALA A 119 3.32 11.86 -22.90
CA ALA A 119 2.92 13.13 -22.34
C ALA A 119 3.12 13.18 -20.81
N PHE A 120 2.83 12.09 -20.11
CA PHE A 120 3.05 11.99 -18.67
C PHE A 120 4.55 12.08 -18.32
N ARG A 121 5.42 11.32 -19.02
CA ARG A 121 6.88 11.37 -18.80
C ARG A 121 7.46 12.76 -19.07
N GLU A 122 7.02 13.41 -20.15
CA GLU A 122 7.42 14.79 -20.49
C GLU A 122 6.99 15.79 -19.41
N GLU A 123 5.78 15.67 -18.86
CA GLU A 123 5.31 16.50 -17.75
C GLU A 123 6.23 16.36 -16.52
N ILE A 124 6.61 15.13 -16.18
CA ILE A 124 7.49 14.85 -15.05
C ILE A 124 8.90 15.42 -15.31
N LEU A 125 9.46 15.27 -16.50
CA LEU A 125 10.75 15.85 -16.88
C LEU A 125 10.76 17.39 -16.75
N ILE A 126 9.68 18.06 -17.19
CA ILE A 126 9.54 19.51 -17.05
C ILE A 126 9.59 19.93 -15.58
N ARG A 127 8.94 19.17 -14.70
CA ARG A 127 8.96 19.42 -13.24
C ARG A 127 10.36 19.20 -12.66
N ILE A 128 11.03 18.11 -13.00
CA ILE A 128 12.43 17.86 -12.57
C ILE A 128 13.31 19.05 -12.97
N SER A 129 13.23 19.47 -14.23
CA SER A 129 13.99 20.60 -14.77
C SER A 129 13.68 21.91 -14.04
N ALA A 130 12.42 22.14 -13.66
CA ALA A 130 12.00 23.33 -12.92
C ALA A 130 12.55 23.39 -11.49
N TYR A 131 12.69 22.23 -10.83
CA TYR A 131 13.34 22.12 -9.52
C TYR A 131 14.85 22.31 -9.64
N SER A 132 15.48 21.66 -10.62
CA SER A 132 16.93 21.76 -10.88
C SER A 132 17.37 23.20 -11.15
N ARG A 133 16.61 23.97 -11.96
CA ARG A 133 16.88 25.41 -12.19
C ARG A 133 16.84 26.28 -10.92
N LYS A 134 16.18 25.80 -9.86
CA LYS A 134 16.12 26.48 -8.55
C LYS A 134 17.15 25.93 -7.55
N GLY A 135 18.06 25.06 -7.99
CA GLY A 135 19.02 24.38 -7.12
C GLY A 135 18.36 23.41 -6.14
N LYS A 136 17.16 22.89 -6.46
CA LYS A 136 16.43 21.93 -5.62
C LYS A 136 16.34 20.58 -6.31
N LYS A 137 16.34 19.50 -5.52
CA LYS A 137 16.05 18.15 -6.01
C LYS A 137 14.54 17.96 -6.09
N PHE A 138 14.07 17.22 -7.10
CA PHE A 138 12.70 16.75 -7.17
C PHE A 138 12.60 15.47 -6.36
N GLU A 139 11.99 15.55 -5.19
CA GLU A 139 11.92 14.48 -4.20
C GLU A 139 10.59 13.72 -4.27
N TYR A 140 10.58 12.52 -3.71
CA TYR A 140 9.43 11.61 -3.63
C TYR A 140 8.12 12.29 -3.16
N ASN A 141 8.22 13.22 -2.20
CA ASN A 141 7.06 13.93 -1.65
C ASN A 141 6.60 15.14 -2.47
N ASN A 142 7.29 15.50 -3.56
CA ASN A 142 6.95 16.68 -4.36
C ASN A 142 5.84 16.43 -5.40
N HIS A 143 5.40 15.19 -5.58
CA HIS A 143 4.35 14.86 -6.55
C HIS A 143 3.43 13.75 -6.08
N ASP A 144 2.24 14.12 -5.57
CA ASP A 144 1.28 13.18 -4.99
C ASP A 144 0.90 12.02 -5.91
N ARG A 145 0.61 12.31 -7.19
CA ARG A 145 0.20 11.28 -8.14
C ARG A 145 1.30 10.26 -8.43
N LEU A 146 2.56 10.70 -8.53
CA LEU A 146 3.69 9.81 -8.78
C LEU A 146 4.04 9.04 -7.49
N ARG A 147 3.98 9.71 -6.35
CA ARG A 147 4.08 9.06 -5.03
C ARG A 147 3.10 7.90 -4.91
N GLU A 148 1.82 8.14 -5.22
CA GLU A 148 0.77 7.11 -5.22
C GLU A 148 1.09 5.95 -6.17
N ALA A 149 1.59 6.25 -7.39
CA ALA A 149 1.99 5.23 -8.35
C ALA A 149 3.10 4.31 -7.81
N ILE A 150 4.12 4.89 -7.18
CA ILE A 150 5.23 4.17 -6.56
C ILE A 150 4.76 3.31 -5.40
N GLU A 151 3.92 3.85 -4.49
CA GLU A 151 3.36 3.08 -3.38
C GLU A 151 2.54 1.88 -3.88
N LYS A 152 1.65 2.10 -4.86
CA LYS A 152 0.84 1.04 -5.45
C LYS A 152 1.67 -0.01 -6.17
N LYS A 153 2.75 0.39 -6.84
CA LYS A 153 3.69 -0.54 -7.48
C LYS A 153 4.34 -1.45 -6.44
N LEU A 154 4.91 -0.88 -5.37
CA LEU A 154 5.50 -1.65 -4.28
C LEU A 154 4.49 -2.63 -3.67
N PHE A 155 3.26 -2.16 -3.38
CA PHE A 155 2.21 -3.01 -2.83
C PHE A 155 1.78 -4.13 -3.76
N THR A 156 1.76 -3.88 -5.07
CA THR A 156 1.46 -4.89 -6.09
C THR A 156 2.54 -5.97 -6.10
N ASP A 157 3.82 -5.58 -6.11
CA ASP A 157 4.95 -6.51 -6.11
C ASP A 157 5.01 -7.36 -4.82
N LEU A 158 4.50 -6.84 -3.70
CA LEU A 158 4.45 -7.53 -2.42
C LEU A 158 3.20 -8.41 -2.24
N LYS A 159 2.18 -8.26 -3.07
CA LYS A 159 0.87 -8.90 -2.87
C LYS A 159 1.00 -10.41 -2.66
N ASP A 160 1.79 -11.08 -3.50
CA ASP A 160 1.99 -12.53 -3.42
C ASP A 160 2.79 -12.94 -2.20
N ILE A 161 3.78 -12.14 -1.79
CA ILE A 161 4.56 -12.38 -0.58
C ILE A 161 3.65 -12.30 0.66
N VAL A 162 2.80 -11.27 0.75
CA VAL A 162 1.84 -11.15 1.85
C VAL A 162 0.88 -12.33 1.85
N LYS A 163 0.35 -12.70 0.69
CA LYS A 163 -0.57 -13.83 0.54
C LYS A 163 0.07 -15.15 1.00
N ILE A 164 1.28 -15.46 0.54
CA ILE A 164 2.01 -16.67 0.92
C ILE A 164 2.29 -16.68 2.42
N THR A 165 2.77 -15.56 2.97
CA THR A 165 3.14 -15.45 4.39
C THR A 165 1.93 -15.62 5.31
N THR A 166 0.75 -15.14 4.89
CA THR A 166 -0.47 -15.14 5.72
C THR A 166 -1.39 -16.34 5.53
N SER A 167 -1.18 -17.16 4.49
CA SER A 167 -2.08 -18.27 4.16
C SER A 167 -1.71 -19.60 4.82
N SER A 168 -0.49 -19.75 5.34
CA SER A 168 -0.03 -21.01 5.93
C SER A 168 -0.64 -21.24 7.31
N LYS A 169 -1.32 -22.39 7.49
CA LYS A 169 -1.80 -22.85 8.81
C LYS A 169 -0.64 -23.29 9.72
N THR A 170 0.46 -23.72 9.12
CA THR A 170 1.69 -24.16 9.79
C THR A 170 2.87 -23.44 9.11
N PRO A 171 3.10 -22.16 9.46
CA PRO A 171 4.16 -21.39 8.86
C PRO A 171 5.54 -22.00 9.16
N ASP A 172 6.42 -21.99 8.16
CA ASP A 172 7.82 -22.39 8.35
C ASP A 172 8.59 -21.32 9.15
N GLU A 173 9.84 -21.62 9.52
CA GLU A 173 10.68 -20.72 10.33
C GLU A 173 10.88 -19.34 9.67
N SER A 174 11.02 -19.29 8.35
CA SER A 174 11.20 -18.04 7.61
C SER A 174 9.92 -17.20 7.60
N GLN A 175 8.76 -17.86 7.43
CA GLN A 175 7.45 -17.23 7.50
C GLN A 175 7.16 -16.71 8.91
N LEU A 176 7.44 -17.51 9.94
CA LEU A 176 7.29 -17.12 11.34
C LEU A 176 8.15 -15.88 11.67
N LYS A 177 9.41 -15.89 11.27
CA LYS A 177 10.30 -14.73 11.45
C LYS A 177 9.72 -13.49 10.79
N ARG A 178 9.24 -13.60 9.55
CA ARG A 178 8.64 -12.48 8.83
C ARG A 178 7.34 -11.98 9.46
N ILE A 179 6.47 -12.89 9.91
CA ILE A 179 5.26 -12.55 10.66
C ILE A 179 5.61 -11.74 11.91
N ASN A 180 6.61 -12.20 12.67
CA ASN A 180 7.05 -11.51 13.89
C ASN A 180 7.61 -10.12 13.59
N GLU A 181 8.44 -9.97 12.56
CA GLU A 181 8.97 -8.67 12.11
C GLU A 181 7.85 -7.70 11.69
N VAL A 182 6.86 -8.20 10.94
CA VAL A 182 5.69 -7.40 10.52
C VAL A 182 4.87 -6.98 11.74
N CYS A 183 4.62 -7.89 12.68
CA CYS A 183 3.89 -7.57 13.90
C CYS A 183 4.63 -6.53 14.75
N ALA A 184 5.95 -6.64 14.89
CA ALA A 184 6.76 -5.65 15.60
C ALA A 184 6.61 -4.26 14.98
N ARG A 185 6.67 -4.14 13.65
CA ARG A 185 6.47 -2.85 12.96
C ARG A 185 5.07 -2.28 13.13
N LEU A 186 4.04 -3.12 13.14
CA LEU A 186 2.66 -2.70 13.42
C LEU A 186 2.52 -2.18 14.87
N ILE A 187 3.20 -2.82 15.82
CA ILE A 187 3.23 -2.36 17.22
C ILE A 187 3.95 -1.02 17.32
N ASP A 188 5.16 -0.92 16.77
CA ASP A 188 6.02 0.27 16.91
C ASP A 188 5.50 1.48 16.12
N GLY A 189 4.98 1.25 14.91
CA GLY A 189 4.54 2.32 14.00
C GLY A 189 3.07 2.73 14.17
N HIS A 190 2.21 1.79 14.54
CA HIS A 190 0.75 2.00 14.59
C HIS A 190 0.13 1.74 15.97
N HIS A 191 0.97 1.43 16.99
CA HIS A 191 0.55 1.24 18.39
C HIS A 191 -0.46 0.10 18.58
N TYR A 192 -0.45 -0.90 17.69
CA TYR A 192 -1.20 -2.13 17.92
C TYR A 192 -0.64 -2.88 19.13
N CYS A 193 -1.50 -3.61 19.84
CA CYS A 193 -1.02 -4.64 20.75
C CYS A 193 -0.67 -5.92 19.97
N PRO A 194 0.10 -6.86 20.56
CA PRO A 194 0.53 -8.09 19.86
C PRO A 194 -0.62 -8.96 19.33
N ILE A 195 -1.76 -8.96 20.03
CA ILE A 195 -2.96 -9.71 19.63
C ILE A 195 -3.58 -9.05 18.40
N CYS A 196 -3.87 -7.75 18.48
CA CYS A 196 -4.47 -6.99 17.38
C CYS A 196 -3.60 -6.97 16.13
N ALA A 197 -2.26 -6.89 16.25
CA ALA A 197 -1.35 -6.94 15.11
C ALA A 197 -1.44 -8.29 14.37
N ASN A 198 -1.47 -9.40 15.11
CA ASN A 198 -1.64 -10.74 14.54
C ASN A 198 -3.01 -10.93 13.89
N GLU A 199 -4.08 -10.43 14.51
CA GLU A 199 -5.43 -10.48 13.95
C GLU A 199 -5.56 -9.65 12.68
N LEU A 200 -4.99 -8.44 12.67
CA LEU A 200 -4.95 -7.56 11.50
C LEU A 200 -4.24 -8.26 10.33
N LEU A 201 -3.10 -8.88 10.60
CA LEU A 201 -2.32 -9.61 9.60
C LEU A 201 -3.13 -10.78 8.99
N LYS A 202 -3.82 -11.57 9.82
CA LYS A 202 -4.71 -12.66 9.37
C LYS A 202 -5.89 -12.11 8.57
N TYR A 203 -6.48 -11.01 9.02
CA TYR A 203 -7.60 -10.37 8.34
C TYR A 203 -7.20 -9.91 6.93
N VAL A 204 -6.08 -9.19 6.81
CA VAL A 204 -5.56 -8.74 5.52
C VAL A 204 -5.20 -9.93 4.62
N GLY A 205 -4.58 -10.98 5.16
CA GLY A 205 -4.36 -12.22 4.42
C GLY A 205 -5.65 -12.78 3.81
N SER A 206 -6.74 -12.79 4.57
CA SER A 206 -8.05 -13.22 4.08
C SER A 206 -8.64 -12.29 3.00
N LEU A 207 -8.35 -10.98 3.06
CA LEU A 207 -8.81 -10.01 2.06
C LEU A 207 -8.05 -10.13 0.73
N LEU A 208 -6.79 -10.56 0.75
CA LEU A 208 -5.96 -10.76 -0.44
C LEU A 208 -6.17 -12.13 -1.11
N ASN A 209 -6.77 -13.07 -0.36
CA ASN A 209 -7.14 -14.40 -0.85
C ASN A 209 -8.52 -14.46 -1.55
N ARG A 210 -9.31 -13.38 -1.47
CA ARG A 210 -10.58 -13.22 -2.17
C ARG A 210 -10.37 -12.62 -3.55
#